data_AF-A0A845Z9Q1-F1
#
_entry.id   AF-A0A845Z9Q1-F1
#
_cell.length_a   1.000
_cell.length_b   1.000
_cell.length_c   1.000
_cell.angle_alpha   90.00
_cell.angle_beta   90.00
_cell.angle_gamma   90.00
#
_symmetry.space_group_name_H-M   'P 1'
#
loop_
_entity.id
_entity.type
_entity.pdbx_description
1 polymer ?
#
loop_
_entity_poly.entity_id
_entity_poly.type
_entity_poly.pdbx_seq_one_letter_code
_entity_poly.pdbx_strand_id
1 'polypeptide(L)' 'KVDCCVSSIAIVETGESPEIPQKIPVGIITDRDLVQFQALGLKLESYTAKAVMSTPVLAVKPEDSLKKVQ' A
#
# COMPACT_ATOMS: atom_id res chain seq x y z
N LYS A 1 26.62 1.31 -1.29
CA LYS A 1 25.20 1.71 -1.22
C LYS A 1 24.42 0.41 -1.31
N VAL A 2 23.72 0.02 -0.24
CA VAL A 2 22.89 -1.20 -0.28
C VAL A 2 21.67 -0.85 -1.12
N ASP A 3 21.45 -1.58 -2.20
CA ASP A 3 20.21 -1.51 -2.95
C ASP A 3 19.19 -2.35 -2.15
N CYS A 4 18.25 -1.68 -1.48
CA CYS A 4 17.13 -2.36 -0.83
C CYS A 4 16.08 -2.68 -1.88
N CYS A 5 15.76 -3.96 -2.07
CA CYS A 5 14.60 -4.38 -2.83
C CYS A 5 13.35 -4.21 -1.95
N VAL A 6 12.49 -3.26 -2.29
CA VAL A 6 11.19 -3.06 -1.62
C VAL A 6 10.14 -3.87 -2.38
N SER A 7 9.53 -4.86 -1.74
CA SER A 7 8.51 -5.74 -2.36
C SER A 7 7.08 -5.21 -2.20
N SER A 8 6.84 -4.29 -1.26
CA SER A 8 5.52 -3.75 -0.96
C SER A 8 5.59 -2.34 -0.39
N ILE A 9 4.64 -1.49 -0.78
CA ILE A 9 4.55 -0.09 -0.37
C ILE A 9 3.12 0.20 0.11
N ALA A 10 2.96 0.66 1.34
CA ALA A 10 1.69 1.15 1.87
C ALA A 10 1.45 2.60 1.46
N ILE A 11 0.24 2.91 1.00
CA ILE A 11 -0.21 4.25 0.65
C ILE A 11 -1.00 4.79 1.83
N VAL A 12 -0.68 6.02 2.25
CA VAL A 12 -1.29 6.68 3.40
C VAL A 12 -1.89 8.02 2.99
N GLU A 13 -3.01 8.37 3.60
CA GLU A 13 -3.52 9.74 3.63
C GLU A 13 -3.07 10.41 4.93
N THR A 14 -2.87 11.73 4.88
CA THR A 14 -2.52 12.51 6.07
C THR A 14 -3.81 13.03 6.69
N GLY A 15 -4.02 12.75 7.97
CA GLY A 15 -5.17 13.22 8.71
C GLY A 15 -5.22 14.75 8.80
N GLU A 16 -6.42 15.29 8.92
CA GLU A 16 -6.69 16.75 8.90
C GLU A 16 -6.30 17.47 10.19
N SER A 17 -5.86 16.76 11.23
CA SER A 17 -5.45 17.37 12.50
C SER A 17 -4.11 18.10 12.34
N PRO A 18 -4.08 19.44 12.52
CA PRO A 18 -2.88 20.25 12.31
C PRO A 18 -1.78 20.03 13.36
N GLU A 19 -2.11 19.38 14.48
CA GLU A 19 -1.25 19.24 15.65
C GLU A 19 -0.53 17.88 15.72
N ILE A 20 -1.11 16.82 15.13
CA ILE A 20 -0.43 15.52 14.98
C ILE A 20 -0.76 14.97 13.59
N PRO A 21 0.19 15.01 12.63
CA PRO A 21 0.01 14.41 11.31
C PRO A 21 -0.19 12.90 11.44
N GLN A 22 -1.44 12.45 11.40
CA GLN A 22 -1.77 11.02 11.44
C GLN A 22 -1.63 10.44 10.03
N LYS A 23 -0.87 9.35 9.90
CA LYS A 23 -0.79 8.59 8.64
C LYS A 23 -1.84 7.49 8.67
N ILE A 24 -2.88 7.65 7.87
CA ILE A 24 -3.99 6.69 7.77
C ILE A 24 -3.73 5.82 6.55
N PRO A 25 -3.51 4.50 6.70
CA PRO A 25 -3.29 3.62 5.55
C PRO A 25 -4.59 3.50 4.74
N VAL A 26 -4.50 3.78 3.44
CA VAL A 26 -5.64 3.74 2.52
C VAL A 26 -5.54 2.65 1.46
N GLY A 27 -4.32 2.15 1.22
CA GLY A 27 -4.12 0.98 0.37
C GLY A 27 -2.68 0.48 0.41
N ILE A 28 -2.42 -0.57 -0.36
CA ILE A 28 -1.09 -1.15 -0.54
C ILE A 28 -0.87 -1.51 -2.01
N ILE A 29 0.36 -1.36 -2.48
CA ILE A 29 0.82 -1.89 -3.76
C ILE A 29 1.96 -2.85 -3.49
N THR A 30 1.92 -4.01 -4.15
CA THR A 30 2.93 -5.05 -4.10
C THR A 30 3.57 -5.25 -5.47
N ASP A 31 4.73 -5.90 -5.51
CA ASP A 31 5.36 -6.37 -6.74
C ASP A 31 4.42 -7.19 -7.63
N ARG A 32 3.57 -8.04 -7.02
CA ARG A 32 2.55 -8.84 -7.71
C ARG A 32 1.57 -7.95 -8.48
N ASP A 33 1.12 -6.86 -7.88
CA ASP A 33 0.21 -5.93 -8.53
C ASP A 33 0.90 -5.34 -9.78
N LEU A 34 2.15 -4.91 -9.66
CA LEU A 34 2.91 -4.37 -10.79
C LEU A 34 3.13 -5.39 -11.91
N VAL A 35 3.48 -6.64 -11.57
CA VAL A 35 3.66 -7.73 -12.55
C VAL A 35 2.34 -8.02 -13.27
N GLN A 36 1.22 -8.07 -12.54
CA GLN A 36 -0.10 -8.30 -13.13
C GLN A 36 -0.51 -7.15 -14.06
N PHE A 37 -0.25 -5.90 -13.66
CA PHE A 37 -0.53 -4.71 -14.48
C PHE A 37 0.24 -4.73 -15.79
N GLN A 38 1.53 -5.07 -15.73
CA GLN A 38 2.36 -5.24 -16.94
C GLN A 38 1.85 -6.37 -17.83
N ALA A 39 1.45 -7.51 -17.23
CA ALA A 39 0.91 -8.65 -17.98
C ALA A 39 -0.40 -8.33 -18.71
N LEU A 40 -1.21 -7.41 -18.16
CA LEU A 40 -2.43 -6.89 -18.78
C LEU A 40 -2.17 -5.83 -19.87
N GLY A 41 -0.91 -5.47 -20.14
CA GLY A 41 -0.54 -4.46 -21.12
C GLY A 41 -0.94 -3.03 -20.71
N LEU A 42 -1.17 -2.80 -19.41
CA LEU A 42 -1.53 -1.48 -18.90
C LEU A 42 -0.29 -0.59 -18.85
N LYS A 43 -0.42 0.64 -19.35
CA LYS A 43 0.64 1.65 -19.27
C LYS A 43 0.67 2.22 -17.85
N LEU A 44 1.69 1.90 -17.07
CA LEU A 44 1.82 2.40 -15.69
C LEU A 44 1.74 3.92 -15.58
N GLU A 45 2.25 4.64 -16.59
CA GLU A 45 2.18 6.11 -16.69
C GLU A 45 0.75 6.66 -16.76
N SER A 46 -0.21 5.83 -17.19
CA SER A 46 -1.62 6.21 -17.33
C SER A 46 -2.43 5.99 -16.05
N TYR A 47 -1.85 5.39 -15.01
CA TYR A 47 -2.54 5.06 -13.77
C TYR A 47 -1.85 5.68 -12.55
N THR A 48 -2.66 6.10 -11.57
CA THR A 48 -2.14 6.57 -10.29
C THR A 48 -2.08 5.42 -9.29
N ALA A 49 -1.17 5.48 -8.33
CA ALA A 49 -1.08 4.51 -7.25
C ALA A 49 -2.42 4.32 -6.51
N LYS A 50 -3.16 5.41 -6.28
CA LYS A 50 -4.50 5.39 -5.65
C LYS A 50 -5.54 4.63 -6.49
N ALA A 51 -5.43 4.65 -7.81
CA ALA A 51 -6.38 3.97 -8.70
C ALA A 51 -6.14 2.45 -8.77
N VAL A 52 -4.94 1.99 -8.43
CA VAL A 52 -4.50 0.60 -8.64
C VAL A 52 -4.15 -0.14 -7.36
N MET A 53 -4.07 0.57 -6.23
CA MET A 53 -3.80 -0.03 -4.94
C MET A 53 -4.89 -1.00 -4.51
N SER A 54 -4.48 -2.05 -3.81
CA SER A 54 -5.40 -2.88 -3.05
C SER A 54 -5.96 -2.06 -1.89
N THR A 55 -7.28 -1.94 -1.83
CA THR A 55 -8.01 -1.12 -0.84
C THR A 55 -9.39 -1.74 -0.55
N PRO A 56 -9.91 -1.67 0.69
CA PRO A 56 -9.28 -1.10 1.89
C PRO A 56 -8.18 -2.01 2.45
N VAL A 57 -7.19 -1.43 3.11
CA VAL A 57 -6.16 -2.17 3.86
C VAL A 57 -6.68 -2.53 5.25
N LEU A 58 -6.55 -3.80 5.61
CA LEU A 58 -6.82 -4.27 6.96
C LEU A 58 -5.63 -3.95 7.85
N ALA A 59 -5.77 -2.93 8.71
CA ALA A 59 -4.78 -2.59 9.72
C ALA A 59 -5.06 -3.35 11.01
N VAL A 60 -4.01 -3.89 11.63
CA VAL A 60 -4.07 -4.65 12.87
C VAL A 60 -3.09 -4.06 13.86
N LYS A 61 -3.30 -4.31 15.16
CA LYS A 61 -2.35 -3.85 16.18
C LYS A 61 -1.12 -4.74 16.19
N PRO A 62 0.07 -4.23 16.53
CA PRO A 62 1.28 -5.06 16.66
C PRO A 62 1.10 -6.23 17.64
N GLU A 63 0.21 -6.09 18.62
CA GLU A 63 -0.07 -7.09 19.65
C GLU A 63 -1.14 -8.11 19.21
N ASP A 64 -1.80 -7.91 18.07
CA ASP A 64 -2.78 -8.86 17.54
C ASP A 64 -2.07 -10.13 17.07
N SER A 65 -2.53 -11.29 17.53
CA SER A 65 -1.98 -12.57 17.06
C SER A 65 -2.32 -12.82 15.60
N LEU A 66 -1.44 -13.50 14.85
CA LEU A 66 -1.71 -13.89 13.46
C LEU A 66 -2.98 -14.76 13.30
N LYS A 67 -3.37 -15.51 14.34
CA LYS A 67 -4.63 -16.28 14.33
C LYS A 67 -5.88 -15.41 14.25
N LYS A 68 -5.83 -14.17 14.73
CA LYS A 68 -6.95 -13.23 14.71
C LYS A 68 -7.16 -12.62 13.31
N VAL A 69 -6.13 -12.64 12.48
CA VAL A 69 -6.07 -11.90 11.21
C VAL A 69 -6.01 -12.83 9.98
N GLN A 70 -6.16 -14.14 10.21
CA GLN A 70 -6.30 -15.20 9.21
C GLN A 70 -7.76 -15.40 8.84
#